data_AF-A0A7W1SXS7-F1
#
_entry.id   AF-A0A7W1SXS7-F1
#
_cell.length_a   1.000
_cell.length_b   1.000
_cell.length_c   1.000
_cell.angle_alpha   90.00
_cell.angle_beta   90.00
_cell.angle_gamma   90.00
#
_symmetry.space_group_name_H-M   'P 1'
#
loop_
_entity.id
_entity.type
_entity.pdbx_description
1 polymer ?
#
loop_
_entity_poly.entity_id
_entity_poly.type
_entity_poly.pdbx_seq_one_letter_code
_entity_poly.pdbx_strand_id
1 'polypeptide(L)' 'MEKVLVSIKEAAALLSINPRTVHALVNQKTLPSIRLGRRKMIRVADIHKLAASSGATIHARVCPRGVAIDGE' A
#
# COMPACT_ATOMS: atom_id res chain seq x y z
N MET A 1 19.70 -0.23 -10.83
CA MET A 1 19.68 -1.26 -9.77
C MET A 1 18.24 -1.36 -9.27
N GLU A 2 17.53 -2.44 -9.60
CA GLU A 2 16.12 -2.60 -9.21
C GLU A 2 16.01 -2.84 -7.70
N LYS A 3 15.28 -1.96 -7.01
CA LYS A 3 14.97 -2.16 -5.59
C LYS A 3 13.89 -3.24 -5.47
N VAL A 4 14.24 -4.40 -4.92
CA VAL A 4 13.29 -5.51 -4.72
C VAL A 4 12.29 -5.20 -3.59
N LEU A 5 12.75 -4.45 -2.58
CA LEU A 5 11.99 -4.11 -1.38
C LEU A 5 11.97 -2.58 -1.20
N VAL A 6 10.80 -2.04 -0.89
CA VAL A 6 10.57 -0.63 -0.64
C VAL A 6 9.98 -0.40 0.75
N SER A 7 10.29 0.75 1.32
CA SER A 7 9.67 1.19 2.57
C SER A 7 8.20 1.58 2.35
N ILE A 8 7.44 1.70 3.44
CA ILE A 8 6.04 2.18 3.38
C ILE A 8 5.93 3.56 2.73
N LYS A 9 6.89 4.46 2.98
CA LYS A 9 6.91 5.81 2.37
C LYS A 9 7.17 5.76 0.87
N GLU A 10 8.09 4.90 0.43
CA GLU A 10 8.36 4.69 -0.99
C GLU A 10 7.18 4.01 -1.69
N ALA A 11 6.56 3.01 -1.05
CA ALA A 11 5.35 2.37 -1.58
C ALA A 11 4.19 3.36 -1.74
N ALA A 12 4.03 4.28 -0.77
CA ALA A 12 3.05 5.36 -0.85
C ALA A 12 3.31 6.29 -2.04
N ALA A 13 4.57 6.65 -2.30
CA ALA A 13 4.96 7.45 -3.46
C ALA A 13 4.71 6.72 -4.79
N LEU A 14 5.06 5.44 -4.87
CA LEU A 14 4.85 4.61 -6.06
C LEU A 14 3.37 4.45 -6.42
N LEU A 15 2.51 4.33 -5.41
CA LEU A 15 1.06 4.22 -5.57
C LEU A 15 0.36 5.59 -5.58
N SER A 16 1.08 6.69 -5.35
CA SER A 16 0.53 8.04 -5.16
C SER A 16 -0.64 8.11 -4.17
N ILE A 17 -0.54 7.35 -3.08
CA ILE A 17 -1.52 7.31 -1.99
C ILE A 17 -0.92 7.79 -0.66
N ASN A 18 -1.78 8.14 0.28
CA ASN A 18 -1.36 8.54 1.62
C ASN A 18 -0.70 7.34 2.34
N PRO A 19 0.46 7.51 3.01
CA PRO A 19 1.08 6.45 3.82
C PRO A 19 0.13 5.84 4.86
N ARG A 20 -0.85 6.60 5.37
CA ARG A 20 -1.89 6.06 6.26
C ARG A 20 -2.73 4.96 5.58
N THR A 21 -3.04 5.13 4.30
CA THR A 21 -3.77 4.15 3.48
C THR A 21 -2.91 2.91 3.26
N VAL A 22 -1.60 3.07 2.98
CA VAL A 22 -0.67 1.93 2.88
C VAL A 22 -0.63 1.13 4.18
N HIS A 23 -0.60 1.81 5.33
CA HIS A 23 -0.68 1.15 6.64
C HIS A 23 -1.99 0.37 6.83
N ALA A 24 -3.12 0.92 6.39
CA ALA A 24 -4.40 0.22 6.42
C ALA A 24 -4.39 -1.03 5.53
N LEU A 25 -3.87 -0.94 4.30
CA LEU A 25 -3.76 -2.07 3.37
C LEU A 25 -2.86 -3.19 3.89
N VAL A 26 -1.76 -2.82 4.56
CA VAL A 26 -0.87 -3.78 5.23
C VAL A 26 -1.58 -4.44 6.42
N ASN A 27 -2.36 -3.69 7.20
CA ASN A 27 -3.11 -4.24 8.33
C ASN A 27 -4.27 -5.14 7.88
N GLN A 28 -4.92 -4.81 6.77
CA GLN A 28 -5.99 -5.59 6.12
C GLN A 28 -5.45 -6.85 5.41
N LYS A 29 -4.12 -7.06 5.40
CA LYS A 29 -3.42 -8.16 4.69
C LYS A 29 -3.58 -8.14 3.17
N THR A 30 -4.10 -7.06 2.61
CA THR A 30 -4.21 -6.83 1.16
C THR A 30 -2.85 -6.60 0.51
N LEU A 31 -1.91 -6.01 1.26
CA LEU A 31 -0.54 -5.79 0.81
C LEU A 31 0.45 -6.58 1.69
N PRO A 32 1.14 -7.60 1.14
CA PRO A 32 2.08 -8.39 1.92
C PRO A 32 3.29 -7.55 2.32
N SER A 33 3.54 -7.46 3.62
CA SER A 33 4.71 -6.78 4.17
C SER A 33 5.65 -7.77 4.82
N ILE A 34 6.95 -7.61 4.57
CA ILE A 34 8.02 -8.34 5.24
C ILE A 34 8.60 -7.45 6.32
N ARG A 35 8.76 -8.01 7.52
CA ARG A 35 9.43 -7.30 8.61
C ARG A 35 10.93 -7.51 8.49
N LEU A 36 11.67 -6.44 8.18
CA LEU A 36 13.12 -6.43 8.17
C LEU A 36 13.60 -5.68 9.42
N GLY A 37 13.88 -6.43 10.48
CA GLY A 37 14.22 -5.90 11.81
C GLY A 37 13.06 -5.08 12.42
N ARG A 38 13.31 -3.78 12.65
CA ARG A 38 12.31 -2.85 13.21
C ARG A 38 11.40 -2.23 12.14
N ARG A 39 11.70 -2.41 10.85
CA ARG A 39 10.99 -1.77 9.74
C ARG A 39 10.10 -2.77 9.02
N LYS A 40 8.95 -2.30 8.54
CA LYS A 40 8.10 -3.03 7.59
C LYS A 40 8.51 -2.61 6.18
N MET A 41 8.82 -3.59 5.35
CA MET A 41 9.16 -3.44 3.94
C MET A 41 8.14 -4.17 3.07
N ILE A 42 7.96 -3.69 1.87
CA ILE A 42 6.98 -4.20 0.91
C ILE A 42 7.74 -4.58 -0.35
N ARG A 43 7.40 -5.69 -0.98
CA ARG A 43 7.99 -6.09 -2.27
C ARG A 43 7.37 -5.25 -3.38
N VAL A 44 8.21 -4.76 -4.29
CA VAL A 44 7.74 -3.98 -5.45
C VAL A 44 6.84 -4.81 -6.35
N ALA A 45 7.13 -6.11 -6.50
CA ALA A 45 6.30 -7.03 -7.28
C ALA A 45 4.84 -7.08 -6.77
N ASP A 46 4.63 -7.05 -5.45
CA ASP A 46 3.30 -7.11 -4.87
C ASP A 46 2.56 -5.76 -4.98
N ILE A 47 3.30 -4.64 -5.00
CA ILE A 47 2.75 -3.31 -5.32
C ILE A 47 2.24 -3.29 -6.76
N HIS A 48 3.04 -3.80 -7.71
CA HIS A 48 2.64 -3.86 -9.12
C HIS A 48 1.43 -4.78 -9.32
N LYS A 49 1.35 -5.92 -8.61
CA LYS A 49 0.16 -6.77 -8.63
C LYS A 49 -1.08 -6.04 -8.11
N LEU A 50 -0.95 -5.28 -7.03
CA LEU A 50 -2.06 -4.49 -6.51
C LEU A 50 -2.48 -3.40 -7.51
N ALA A 51 -1.54 -2.67 -8.10
CA ALA A 51 -1.83 -1.66 -9.11
C ALA A 51 -2.50 -2.27 -10.37
N ALA A 52 -2.06 -3.45 -10.79
CA ALA A 52 -2.66 -4.17 -11.91
C ALA A 52 -4.06 -4.71 -11.58
N SER A 53 -4.26 -5.19 -10.36
CA SER A 53 -5.57 -5.68 -9.90
C SER A 53 -6.58 -4.56 -9.63
N SER A 54 -6.10 -3.38 -9.24
CA SER A 54 -6.90 -2.19 -8.91
C SER A 54 -6.82 -1.13 -10.00
N GLY A 55 -6.73 -1.54 -11.28
CA GLY A 55 -6.52 -0.69 -12.46
C GLY A 55 -7.55 0.42 -12.74
N ALA A 56 -8.39 0.77 -11.77
CA ALA A 56 -9.18 1.99 -11.75
C ALA A 56 -8.78 2.79 -10.50
N THR A 57 -8.26 4.00 -10.75
CA THR A 57 -7.96 5.06 -9.79
C THR A 57 -8.65 4.86 -8.43
N ILE A 58 -7.88 4.41 -7.43
CA ILE A 58 -8.37 4.33 -6.06
C ILE A 58 -8.47 5.78 -5.56
N HIS A 59 -9.57 6.46 -5.91
CA HIS A 59 -9.99 7.67 -5.22
C HIS A 59 -10.40 7.26 -3.81
N ALA A 60 -9.40 7.00 -2.96
CA ALA A 60 -9.61 6.96 -1.53
C ALA A 60 -10.13 8.35 -1.15
N ARG A 61 -11.45 8.50 -1.03
CA ARG A 61 -12.06 9.62 -0.33
C ARG A 61 -11.58 9.52 1.11
N VAL A 62 -10.47 10.19 1.40
CA VAL A 62 -9.87 10.23 2.73
C VAL A 62 -10.82 11.01 3.63
N CYS A 63 -11.74 10.30 4.26
CA CYS A 63 -12.53 10.80 5.37
C CYS A 63 -11.58 11.03 6.57
N PRO A 64 -11.68 12.17 7.28
CA PRO A 64 -10.75 12.51 8.37
C PRO A 64 -10.80 11.55 9.58
N ARG A 65 -11.77 10.62 9.63
CA ARG A 65 -12.01 9.71 10.77
C ARG A 65 -11.72 8.22 10.54
N GLY A 66 -11.31 7.78 9.34
CA GLY A 66 -11.01 6.36 9.08
C GLY A 66 -11.20 5.99 7.62
N VAL A 67 -10.39 5.04 7.14
CA VAL A 67 -10.52 4.46 5.79
C VAL A 67 -11.79 3.61 5.77
N ALA A 68 -12.82 4.07 5.06
CA ALA A 68 -13.91 3.21 4.63
C ALA A 68 -13.41 2.47 3.39
N ILE A 69 -13.29 1.15 3.47
CA ILE A 69 -13.26 0.31 2.28
C ILE A 69 -14.73 0.05 1.95
N ASP A 70 -15.17 0.46 0.76
CA ASP A 70 -16.52 0.19 0.27
C ASP A 70 -16.75 -1.33 0.31
N GLY A 71 -17.63 -1.75 1.22
CA GLY A 71 -18.29 -3.04 1.14
C GLY A 71 -19.50 -2.84 0.24
N GLU A 72 -19.62 -3.71 -0.76
CA GLU A 72 -20.85 -3.91 -1.53
C GLU A 72 -22.05 -4.19 -0.61
#